data_AF-A0A977NLJ3-F1
#
_entry.id   AF-A0A977NLJ3-F1
#
_cell.length_a   1.000
_cell.length_b   1.000
_cell.length_c   1.000
_cell.angle_alpha   90.00
_cell.angle_beta   90.00
_cell.angle_gamma   90.00
#
_symmetry.space_group_name_H-M   'P 1'
#
loop_
_entity.id
_entity.type
_entity.pdbx_description
1 polymer ?
#
loop_
_entity_poly.entity_id
_entity_poly.type
_entity_poly.pdbx_seq_one_letter_code
_entity_poly.pdbx_strand_id
1 'polypeptide(L)'
;MSYTPTGSFNILKRLQFVEESTFGQAPASPSFVLAGHNVSLRETTEVSAQKYRDLGSRDLYKMLKTGEMYSFELRYQPINTALLRYGTELPNGAGTIEKSLAFVYTQLVNGTETWHRFLGARTDQVEIEVTEASVQVSHRFLCKDIPATVTADPFTTPTYAGADTSAPYTGVSSGSNPLTINSETYDTPRFKVSVNWNLDVVKPNGEVQAKFILPTNRDITVEFDTWVKDDVLRADTKSLAARSASYTIAPGKSLTFTDLYLAKQSKNNDANDAKVLIETLTGTARSMSVSP
;
A
#
# COMPACT_ATOMS: atom_id res chain seq x y z
N MET A 1 -6.87 -30.17 -26.35
CA MET A 1 -6.23 -28.83 -26.41
C MET A 1 -4.98 -28.90 -25.56
N SER A 2 -3.82 -28.59 -26.13
CA SER A 2 -2.59 -28.38 -25.36
C SER A 2 -2.67 -26.99 -24.73
N TYR A 3 -2.43 -26.86 -23.43
CA TYR A 3 -2.30 -25.58 -22.75
C TYR A 3 -0.87 -25.44 -22.26
N THR A 4 -0.27 -24.27 -22.46
CA THR A 4 1.05 -23.97 -21.88
C THR A 4 0.85 -23.40 -20.48
N PRO A 5 1.43 -24.02 -19.43
CA PRO A 5 1.37 -23.48 -18.08
C PRO A 5 1.92 -22.05 -18.05
N THR A 6 1.21 -21.17 -17.35
CA THR A 6 1.59 -19.77 -17.21
C THR A 6 2.21 -19.54 -15.84
N GLY A 7 3.49 -19.18 -15.80
CA GLY A 7 4.21 -18.87 -14.56
C GLY A 7 4.35 -17.37 -14.31
N SER A 8 4.76 -16.99 -13.11
CA SER A 8 5.13 -15.59 -12.79
C SER A 8 6.32 -15.08 -13.60
N PHE A 9 7.18 -15.99 -14.07
CA PHE A 9 8.29 -15.67 -14.98
C PHE A 9 7.83 -15.22 -16.39
N ASN A 10 6.55 -15.37 -16.72
CA ASN A 10 5.96 -14.95 -17.99
C ASN A 10 5.48 -13.49 -17.98
N ILE A 11 5.76 -12.72 -16.93
CA ILE A 11 5.44 -11.29 -16.87
C ILE A 11 6.40 -10.54 -17.82
N LEU A 12 5.84 -9.85 -18.82
CA LEU A 12 6.62 -9.08 -19.79
C LEU A 12 6.78 -7.63 -19.33
N LYS A 13 5.66 -6.97 -19.04
CA LYS A 13 5.63 -5.64 -18.45
C LYS A 13 5.27 -5.77 -16.99
N ARG A 14 6.18 -5.32 -16.11
CA ARG A 14 5.96 -5.24 -14.66
C ARG A 14 4.78 -4.31 -14.34
N LEU A 15 4.28 -4.38 -13.12
CA LEU A 15 3.15 -3.54 -12.70
C LEU A 15 3.52 -2.06 -12.75
N GLN A 16 2.72 -1.29 -13.48
CA GLN A 16 2.88 0.14 -13.66
C GLN A 16 1.56 0.84 -13.35
N PHE A 17 1.62 2.13 -13.03
CA PHE A 17 0.46 2.91 -12.66
C PHE A 17 0.46 4.29 -13.30
N VAL A 18 -0.73 4.88 -13.40
CA VAL A 18 -0.97 6.24 -13.87
C VAL A 18 -2.16 6.83 -13.12
N GLU A 19 -2.18 8.15 -12.93
CA GLU A 19 -3.36 8.84 -12.43
C GLU A 19 -4.51 8.78 -13.45
N GLU A 20 -5.72 8.55 -12.96
CA GLU A 20 -6.92 8.58 -13.78
C GLU A 20 -7.43 10.01 -13.99
N SER A 21 -7.95 10.27 -15.19
CA SER A 21 -8.63 11.53 -15.48
C SER A 21 -10.02 11.58 -14.87
N THR A 22 -10.69 10.43 -14.85
CA THR A 22 -12.03 10.21 -14.27
C THR A 22 -12.00 8.89 -13.52
N PHE A 23 -12.70 8.80 -12.39
CA PHE A 23 -12.73 7.60 -11.56
C PHE A 23 -13.17 6.33 -12.32
N GLY A 24 -12.25 5.37 -12.45
CA GLY A 24 -12.43 4.13 -13.22
C GLY A 24 -12.09 4.24 -14.70
N GLN A 25 -11.47 5.33 -15.15
CA GLN A 25 -11.08 5.55 -16.53
C GLN A 25 -9.66 6.10 -16.61
N ALA A 26 -8.75 5.22 -17.02
CA ALA A 26 -7.40 5.61 -17.38
C ALA A 26 -7.40 6.62 -18.55
N PRO A 27 -6.41 7.54 -18.61
CA PRO A 27 -6.22 8.39 -19.77
C PRO A 27 -6.07 7.57 -21.06
N ALA A 28 -6.53 8.08 -22.20
CA ALA A 28 -6.40 7.37 -23.49
C ALA A 28 -4.93 7.21 -23.94
N SER A 29 -4.08 8.18 -23.57
CA SER A 29 -2.65 8.23 -23.86
C SER A 29 -1.85 8.37 -22.55
N PRO A 30 -1.82 7.32 -21.71
CA PRO A 30 -1.21 7.38 -20.39
C PRO A 30 0.32 7.32 -20.48
N SER A 31 1.01 8.00 -19.55
CA SER A 31 2.43 7.81 -19.28
C SER A 31 2.59 7.07 -17.96
N PHE A 32 2.87 5.78 -18.05
CA PHE A 32 2.95 4.90 -16.88
C PHE A 32 4.27 5.06 -16.14
N VAL A 33 4.20 4.90 -14.82
CA VAL A 33 5.35 4.85 -13.91
C VAL A 33 5.38 3.47 -13.25
N LEU A 34 6.57 2.90 -13.05
CA LEU A 34 6.70 1.61 -12.35
C LEU A 34 6.23 1.73 -10.90
N ALA A 35 5.49 0.71 -10.45
CA ALA A 35 5.06 0.58 -9.06
C ALA A 35 6.19 0.16 -8.08
N GLY A 36 7.43 0.06 -8.56
CA GLY A 36 8.61 -0.42 -7.81
C GLY A 36 9.00 -1.85 -8.19
N HIS A 37 9.89 -2.46 -7.39
CA HIS A 37 10.23 -3.87 -7.56
C HIS A 37 9.19 -4.74 -6.85
N ASN A 38 8.19 -5.21 -7.62
CA ASN A 38 7.07 -5.97 -7.10
C ASN A 38 7.52 -7.34 -6.57
N VAL A 39 7.22 -7.61 -5.30
CA VAL A 39 7.49 -8.89 -4.63
C VAL A 39 6.28 -9.80 -4.73
N SER A 40 5.07 -9.26 -4.53
CA SER A 40 3.83 -10.01 -4.68
C SER A 40 2.66 -9.12 -5.09
N LEU A 41 1.77 -9.66 -5.92
CA LEU A 41 0.48 -9.07 -6.27
C LEU A 41 -0.61 -10.10 -5.98
N ARG A 42 -1.63 -9.71 -5.22
CA ARG A 42 -2.78 -10.56 -4.92
C ARG A 42 -4.05 -9.82 -5.29
N GLU A 43 -4.80 -10.40 -6.21
CA GLU A 43 -6.12 -9.90 -6.62
C GLU A 43 -7.24 -10.58 -5.82
N THR A 44 -8.27 -9.82 -5.47
CA THR A 44 -9.51 -10.34 -4.87
C THR A 44 -10.71 -9.72 -5.56
N THR A 45 -11.58 -10.59 -6.08
CA THR A 45 -12.90 -10.23 -6.62
C THR A 45 -13.97 -10.88 -5.75
N GLU A 46 -14.85 -10.06 -5.17
CA GLU A 46 -15.97 -10.51 -4.36
C GLU A 46 -17.29 -10.18 -5.03
N VAL A 47 -18.16 -11.18 -5.18
CA VAL A 47 -19.50 -11.02 -5.77
C VAL A 47 -20.54 -11.22 -4.70
N SER A 48 -21.30 -10.16 -4.39
CA SER A 48 -22.47 -10.25 -3.54
C SER A 48 -23.67 -10.75 -4.36
N ALA A 49 -24.42 -11.71 -3.81
CA ALA A 49 -25.59 -12.26 -4.47
C ALA A 49 -26.69 -12.68 -3.51
N GLN A 50 -27.94 -12.51 -3.94
CA GLN A 50 -29.11 -12.96 -3.24
C GLN A 50 -29.52 -14.36 -3.71
N LYS A 51 -29.66 -15.27 -2.76
CA LYS A 51 -30.15 -16.63 -2.99
C LYS A 51 -31.67 -16.63 -2.99
N TYR A 52 -32.29 -17.05 -4.09
CA TYR A 52 -33.73 -17.16 -4.22
C TYR A 52 -34.15 -18.63 -4.16
N ARG A 53 -35.15 -18.93 -3.33
CA ARG A 53 -35.75 -20.27 -3.19
C ARG A 53 -37.24 -20.15 -3.41
N ASP A 54 -37.81 -21.11 -4.14
CA ASP A 54 -39.26 -21.19 -4.31
C ASP A 54 -39.90 -21.92 -3.13
N LEU A 55 -41.10 -21.49 -2.76
CA LEU A 55 -41.87 -22.13 -1.69
C LEU A 55 -42.18 -23.58 -2.07
N GLY A 56 -41.80 -24.52 -1.21
CA GLY A 56 -41.98 -25.97 -1.44
C GLY A 56 -40.80 -26.64 -2.13
N SER A 57 -39.80 -25.91 -2.62
CA SER A 57 -38.53 -26.48 -3.08
C SER A 57 -37.50 -26.54 -1.96
N ARG A 58 -36.78 -27.65 -1.87
CA ARG A 58 -35.62 -27.79 -0.98
C ARG A 58 -34.35 -27.17 -1.58
N ASP A 59 -34.31 -27.08 -2.91
CA ASP A 59 -33.14 -26.64 -3.66
C ASP A 59 -33.20 -25.15 -4.01
N LEU A 60 -32.02 -24.57 -4.28
CA LEU A 60 -31.89 -23.18 -4.74
C LEU A 60 -32.49 -23.03 -6.14
N TYR A 61 -33.37 -22.05 -6.35
CA TYR A 61 -33.93 -21.76 -7.66
C TYR A 61 -32.96 -20.94 -8.52
N LYS A 62 -32.47 -19.81 -8.00
CA LYS A 62 -31.48 -18.96 -8.66
C LYS A 62 -30.68 -18.13 -7.68
N MET A 63 -29.50 -17.68 -8.13
CA MET A 63 -28.68 -16.70 -7.43
C MET A 63 -28.64 -15.42 -8.27
N LEU A 64 -29.10 -14.31 -7.71
CA LEU A 64 -29.12 -13.01 -8.37
C LEU A 64 -27.95 -12.18 -7.88
N LYS A 65 -27.09 -11.74 -8.80
CA LYS A 65 -25.95 -10.86 -8.49
C LYS A 65 -26.47 -9.49 -8.04
N THR A 66 -26.08 -9.07 -6.86
CA THR A 66 -26.43 -7.77 -6.27
C THR A 66 -25.22 -6.83 -6.21
N GLY A 67 -24.01 -7.35 -6.34
CA GLY A 67 -22.84 -6.50 -6.34
C GLY A 67 -21.49 -7.12 -6.59
N GLU A 68 -20.52 -6.24 -6.80
CA GLU A 68 -19.11 -6.57 -6.91
C GLU A 68 -18.27 -5.60 -6.08
N MET A 69 -17.24 -6.15 -5.46
CA MET A 69 -16.18 -5.39 -4.82
C MET A 69 -14.84 -5.96 -5.29
N TYR A 70 -13.94 -5.05 -5.66
CA TYR A 70 -12.62 -5.40 -6.17
C TYR A 70 -11.56 -4.81 -5.27
N SER A 71 -10.54 -5.61 -4.97
CA SER A 71 -9.38 -5.15 -4.24
C SER A 71 -8.14 -5.89 -4.69
N PHE A 72 -6.98 -5.27 -4.48
CA PHE A 72 -5.72 -5.97 -4.64
C PHE A 72 -4.71 -5.51 -3.60
N GLU A 73 -3.82 -6.42 -3.23
CA GLU A 73 -2.69 -6.16 -2.35
C GLU A 73 -1.40 -6.21 -3.16
N LEU A 74 -0.58 -5.18 -3.00
CA LEU A 74 0.71 -5.06 -3.64
C LEU A 74 1.79 -4.96 -2.55
N ARG A 75 2.77 -5.87 -2.60
CA ARG A 75 4.01 -5.76 -1.82
C ARG A 75 5.17 -5.49 -2.75
N TYR A 76 5.96 -4.47 -2.45
CA TYR A 76 7.09 -4.07 -3.27
C TYR A 76 8.23 -3.47 -2.44
N GLN A 77 9.41 -3.42 -3.05
CA GLN A 77 10.53 -2.62 -2.55
C GLN A 77 10.59 -1.29 -3.31
N PRO A 78 10.56 -0.14 -2.62
CA PRO A 78 10.50 1.16 -3.28
C PRO A 78 11.83 1.53 -3.92
N ILE A 79 11.74 2.15 -5.09
CA ILE A 79 12.83 2.80 -5.82
C ILE A 79 12.71 4.33 -5.77
N ASN A 80 11.48 4.81 -5.53
CA ASN A 80 11.07 6.19 -5.40
C ASN A 80 9.88 6.27 -4.44
N THR A 81 9.52 7.49 -4.04
CA THR A 81 8.39 7.75 -3.14
C THR A 81 7.08 8.02 -3.88
N ALA A 82 7.06 7.94 -5.22
CA ALA A 82 5.92 8.39 -6.03
C ALA A 82 4.65 7.60 -5.71
N LEU A 83 4.70 6.26 -5.69
CA LEU A 83 3.55 5.43 -5.33
C LEU A 83 3.17 5.56 -3.85
N LEU A 84 4.20 5.65 -2.99
CA LEU A 84 4.04 5.68 -1.54
C LEU A 84 3.27 6.94 -1.08
N ARG A 85 3.42 8.06 -1.79
CA ARG A 85 2.67 9.30 -1.53
C ARG A 85 1.16 9.16 -1.70
N TYR A 86 0.67 8.32 -2.62
CA TYR A 86 -0.77 8.06 -2.78
C TYR A 86 -1.40 7.31 -1.60
N GLY A 87 -0.59 6.69 -0.72
CA GLY A 87 -1.07 6.07 0.51
C GLY A 87 -0.86 6.94 1.76
N THR A 88 -0.07 8.00 1.66
CA THR A 88 0.45 8.71 2.85
C THR A 88 0.15 10.20 2.85
N GLU A 89 -0.06 10.84 1.70
CA GLU A 89 -0.33 12.28 1.64
C GLU A 89 -1.81 12.61 1.84
N LEU A 90 -2.07 13.76 2.47
CA LEU A 90 -3.43 14.31 2.57
C LEU A 90 -4.00 14.66 1.19
N PRO A 91 -5.34 14.65 1.00
CA PRO A 91 -5.96 15.03 -0.27
C PRO A 91 -5.59 16.47 -0.66
N ASN A 92 -4.74 16.62 -1.68
CA ASN A 92 -4.25 17.92 -2.15
C ASN A 92 -3.83 17.85 -3.63
N GLY A 93 -4.66 17.24 -4.48
CA GLY A 93 -4.40 17.10 -5.90
C GLY A 93 -3.45 15.96 -6.27
N ALA A 94 -2.60 16.20 -7.28
CA ALA A 94 -1.76 15.17 -7.89
C ALA A 94 -0.74 14.57 -6.90
N GLY A 95 -0.50 13.27 -7.00
CA GLY A 95 0.40 12.54 -6.10
C GLY A 95 -0.18 12.30 -4.71
N THR A 96 -1.49 12.44 -4.52
CA THR A 96 -2.18 12.25 -3.23
C THR A 96 -3.36 11.30 -3.37
N ILE A 97 -3.92 10.87 -2.23
CA ILE A 97 -5.06 9.94 -2.19
C ILE A 97 -6.34 10.47 -2.88
N GLU A 98 -6.41 11.77 -3.16
CA GLU A 98 -7.55 12.34 -3.89
C GLU A 98 -7.70 11.74 -5.30
N LYS A 99 -6.58 11.38 -5.92
CA LYS A 99 -6.53 10.80 -7.25
C LYS A 99 -6.72 9.29 -7.19
N SER A 100 -7.56 8.77 -8.10
CA SER A 100 -7.57 7.34 -8.37
C SER A 100 -6.49 6.96 -9.36
N LEU A 101 -6.04 5.72 -9.25
CA LEU A 101 -4.98 5.16 -10.06
C LEU A 101 -5.53 4.06 -10.98
N ALA A 102 -4.96 3.99 -12.18
CA ALA A 102 -5.09 2.84 -13.04
C ALA A 102 -3.77 2.08 -13.03
N PHE A 103 -3.82 0.78 -12.73
CA PHE A 103 -2.67 -0.12 -12.79
C PHE A 103 -2.76 -1.05 -13.98
N VAL A 104 -1.61 -1.36 -14.57
CA VAL A 104 -1.49 -2.30 -15.69
C VAL A 104 -0.26 -3.18 -15.55
N TYR A 105 -0.38 -4.44 -15.94
CA TYR A 105 0.75 -5.32 -16.21
C TYR A 105 0.40 -6.27 -17.35
N THR A 106 1.42 -6.90 -17.94
CA THR A 106 1.20 -7.91 -18.99
C THR A 106 1.87 -9.22 -18.66
N GLN A 107 1.22 -10.30 -19.06
CA GLN A 107 1.70 -11.67 -18.86
C GLN A 107 1.44 -12.50 -20.12
N LEU A 108 2.36 -13.41 -20.45
CA LEU A 108 2.10 -14.43 -21.47
C LEU A 108 1.19 -15.50 -20.91
N VAL A 109 -0.08 -15.46 -21.29
CA VAL A 109 -1.07 -16.49 -20.99
C VAL A 109 -1.21 -17.36 -22.23
N ASN A 110 -0.89 -18.64 -22.09
CA ASN A 110 -0.91 -19.60 -23.21
C ASN A 110 -0.13 -19.09 -24.44
N GLY A 111 1.03 -18.48 -24.22
CA GLY A 111 1.90 -17.94 -25.28
C GLY A 111 1.46 -16.61 -25.90
N THR A 112 0.36 -16.01 -25.43
CA THR A 112 -0.16 -14.73 -25.94
C THR A 112 -0.03 -13.64 -24.88
N GLU A 113 0.50 -12.47 -25.24
CA GLU A 113 0.54 -11.32 -24.33
C GLU A 113 -0.88 -10.91 -23.97
N THR A 114 -1.13 -10.87 -22.67
CA THR A 114 -2.45 -10.60 -22.09
C THR A 114 -2.32 -9.48 -21.08
N TRP A 115 -3.23 -8.50 -21.20
CA TRP A 115 -3.24 -7.27 -20.44
C TRP A 115 -4.17 -7.39 -19.24
N HIS A 116 -3.61 -7.14 -18.06
CA HIS A 116 -4.33 -7.07 -16.80
C HIS A 116 -4.43 -5.62 -16.36
N ARG A 117 -5.61 -5.19 -15.93
CA ARG A 117 -5.89 -3.80 -15.58
C ARG A 117 -6.65 -3.73 -14.27
N PHE A 118 -6.32 -2.74 -13.45
CA PHE A 118 -7.07 -2.37 -12.25
C PHE A 118 -7.46 -0.91 -12.40
N LEU A 119 -8.76 -0.61 -12.35
CA LEU A 119 -9.30 0.72 -12.62
C LEU A 119 -9.98 1.28 -11.36
N GLY A 120 -9.87 2.59 -11.16
CA GLY A 120 -10.43 3.26 -10.00
C GLY A 120 -9.78 2.84 -8.69
N ALA A 121 -8.48 2.53 -8.68
CA ALA A 121 -7.77 2.07 -7.49
C ALA A 121 -7.48 3.24 -6.54
N ARG A 122 -7.81 3.09 -5.26
CA ARG A 122 -7.43 4.01 -4.17
C ARG A 122 -6.83 3.21 -3.02
N THR A 123 -5.79 3.76 -2.40
CA THR A 123 -5.10 3.10 -1.28
C THR A 123 -5.99 3.13 -0.04
N ASP A 124 -6.38 1.96 0.45
CA ASP A 124 -7.08 1.81 1.73
C ASP A 124 -6.09 1.80 2.89
N GLN A 125 -5.03 1.02 2.74
CA GLN A 125 -3.97 0.92 3.72
C GLN A 125 -2.60 0.90 3.04
N VAL A 126 -1.64 1.59 3.63
CA VAL A 126 -0.22 1.43 3.32
C VAL A 126 0.55 1.11 4.59
N GLU A 127 1.41 0.11 4.50
CA GLU A 127 2.34 -0.28 5.55
C GLU A 127 3.75 -0.21 5.01
N ILE A 128 4.64 0.48 5.73
CA ILE A 128 6.06 0.61 5.42
C ILE A 128 6.80 -0.04 6.57
N GLU A 129 7.58 -1.07 6.27
CA GLU A 129 8.44 -1.74 7.24
C GLU A 129 9.89 -1.65 6.79
N VAL A 130 10.74 -1.16 7.68
CA VAL A 130 12.17 -1.02 7.48
C VAL A 130 12.87 -1.94 8.47
N THR A 131 13.70 -2.79 7.91
CA THR A 131 14.63 -3.69 8.60
C THR A 131 16.02 -3.49 8.03
N GLU A 132 17.04 -4.02 8.68
CA GLU A 132 18.41 -4.01 8.16
C GLU A 132 18.49 -4.47 6.69
N ALA A 133 17.76 -5.54 6.35
CA ALA A 133 17.83 -6.17 5.04
C ALA A 133 17.05 -5.42 3.95
N SER A 134 15.94 -4.76 4.29
CA SER A 134 15.05 -4.19 3.26
C SER A 134 14.10 -3.13 3.79
N VAL A 135 13.71 -2.23 2.88
CA VAL A 135 12.51 -1.41 3.00
C VAL A 135 11.40 -2.10 2.20
N GLN A 136 10.34 -2.52 2.88
CA GLN A 136 9.19 -3.18 2.25
C GLN A 136 7.95 -2.31 2.42
N VAL A 137 7.18 -2.18 1.35
CA VAL A 137 5.93 -1.44 1.34
C VAL A 137 4.81 -2.36 0.90
N SER A 138 3.76 -2.41 1.70
CA SER A 138 2.52 -3.14 1.40
C SER A 138 1.39 -2.14 1.23
N HIS A 139 0.80 -2.07 0.03
CA HIS A 139 -0.45 -1.36 -0.19
C HIS A 139 -1.60 -2.34 -0.32
N ARG A 140 -2.73 -1.97 0.28
CA ARG A 140 -4.04 -2.53 -0.03
C ARG A 140 -4.84 -1.48 -0.78
N PHE A 141 -5.32 -1.83 -1.97
CA PHE A 141 -6.14 -0.97 -2.80
C PHE A 141 -7.58 -1.49 -2.88
N LEU A 142 -8.53 -0.57 -2.85
CA LEU A 142 -9.91 -0.83 -3.30
C LEU A 142 -10.07 -0.25 -4.71
N CYS A 143 -10.71 -1.02 -5.58
CA CYS A 143 -10.88 -0.68 -6.98
C CYS A 143 -12.35 -0.57 -7.35
N LYS A 144 -12.63 0.25 -8.36
CA LYS A 144 -13.95 0.29 -9.00
C LYS A 144 -14.20 -0.98 -9.80
N ASP A 145 -13.21 -1.36 -10.61
CA ASP A 145 -13.34 -2.45 -11.58
C ASP A 145 -11.99 -3.13 -11.82
N ILE A 146 -12.06 -4.43 -12.04
CA ILE A 146 -10.97 -5.23 -12.59
C ILE A 146 -11.53 -5.88 -13.85
N PRO A 147 -11.42 -5.20 -15.00
CA PRO A 147 -12.03 -5.67 -16.23
C PRO A 147 -11.38 -6.98 -16.70
N ALA A 148 -12.12 -7.73 -17.51
CA ALA A 148 -11.59 -8.90 -18.18
C ALA A 148 -10.30 -8.57 -18.93
N THR A 149 -9.40 -9.54 -18.93
CA THR A 149 -8.12 -9.43 -19.63
C THR A 149 -8.34 -9.37 -21.13
N VAL A 150 -7.44 -8.67 -21.83
CA VAL A 150 -7.49 -8.49 -23.29
C VAL A 150 -6.14 -8.79 -23.89
N THR A 151 -6.09 -9.15 -25.17
CA THR A 151 -4.83 -9.46 -25.88
C THR A 151 -4.31 -8.29 -26.71
N ALA A 152 -5.19 -7.37 -27.11
CA ALA A 152 -4.81 -6.10 -27.72
C ALA A 152 -4.47 -5.06 -26.65
N ASP A 153 -3.55 -4.15 -26.96
CA ASP A 153 -3.25 -3.01 -26.09
C ASP A 153 -4.53 -2.19 -25.85
N PRO A 154 -4.95 -2.01 -24.58
CA PRO A 154 -6.20 -1.30 -24.27
C PRO A 154 -6.10 0.23 -24.38
N PHE A 155 -4.92 0.79 -24.69
CA PHE A 155 -4.68 2.23 -24.79
C PHE A 155 -4.30 2.65 -26.22
N THR A 156 -4.56 3.91 -26.58
CA THR A 156 -4.36 4.38 -27.96
C THR A 156 -2.90 4.71 -28.27
N THR A 157 -2.25 5.50 -27.41
CA THR A 157 -0.82 5.86 -27.53
C THR A 157 -0.14 5.88 -26.16
N PRO A 158 -0.05 4.73 -25.47
CA PRO A 158 0.55 4.66 -24.14
C PRO A 158 2.08 4.80 -24.20
N THR A 159 2.64 5.39 -23.16
CA THR A 159 4.08 5.31 -22.84
C THR A 159 4.24 4.40 -21.63
N TYR A 160 4.81 3.21 -21.84
CA TYR A 160 5.12 2.28 -20.76
C TYR A 160 6.49 2.57 -20.18
N ALA A 161 6.62 2.44 -18.87
CA ALA A 161 7.89 2.51 -18.21
C ALA A 161 8.79 1.34 -18.67
N GLY A 162 10.05 1.66 -18.99
CA GLY A 162 11.06 0.66 -19.31
C GLY A 162 11.44 -0.19 -18.09
N ALA A 163 12.30 -1.18 -18.31
CA ALA A 163 12.89 -1.93 -17.20
C ALA A 163 13.75 -0.99 -16.34
N ASP A 164 13.43 -0.87 -15.06
CA ASP A 164 14.25 -0.09 -14.12
C ASP A 164 15.43 -0.91 -13.59
N THR A 165 16.61 -0.28 -13.64
CA THR A 165 17.88 -0.83 -13.17
C THR A 165 18.31 -0.24 -11.83
N SER A 166 17.50 0.65 -11.24
CA SER A 166 17.77 1.28 -9.95
C SER A 166 17.71 0.26 -8.81
N ALA A 167 18.61 0.41 -7.85
CA ALA A 167 18.61 -0.40 -6.64
C ALA A 167 17.41 -0.01 -5.73
N PRO A 168 16.69 -0.99 -5.16
CA PRO A 168 15.66 -0.72 -4.17
C PRO A 168 16.26 -0.13 -2.88
N TYR A 169 15.42 0.57 -2.11
CA TYR A 169 15.80 1.02 -0.78
C TYR A 169 15.98 -0.15 0.18
N THR A 170 17.00 -0.05 1.02
CA THR A 170 17.37 -1.02 2.06
C THR A 170 17.53 -0.32 3.40
N GLY A 171 17.63 -1.08 4.51
CA GLY A 171 17.91 -0.48 5.82
C GLY A 171 19.20 0.33 5.85
N VAL A 172 20.20 -0.05 5.03
CA VAL A 172 21.45 0.71 4.88
C VAL A 172 21.24 2.04 4.15
N SER A 173 20.30 2.10 3.20
CA SER A 173 20.00 3.34 2.49
C SER A 173 19.41 4.43 3.40
N SER A 174 18.83 4.05 4.54
CA SER A 174 18.35 4.97 5.58
C SER A 174 19.48 5.79 6.24
N GLY A 175 20.74 5.36 6.11
CA GLY A 175 21.89 6.00 6.74
C GLY A 175 21.98 5.72 8.24
N SER A 176 22.95 6.35 8.90
CA SER A 176 23.12 6.27 10.36
C SER A 176 22.02 7.05 11.06
N ASN A 177 21.55 6.55 12.21
CA ASN A 177 20.58 7.22 13.07
C ASN A 177 19.32 7.70 12.32
N PRO A 178 18.61 6.81 11.62
CA PRO A 178 17.55 7.22 10.69
C PRO A 178 16.32 7.80 11.41
N LEU A 179 16.10 7.45 12.68
CA LEU A 179 15.01 7.96 13.50
C LEU A 179 15.45 9.15 14.35
N THR A 180 14.71 10.25 14.25
CA THR A 180 14.82 11.39 15.16
C THR A 180 13.50 11.65 15.85
N ILE A 181 13.49 11.81 17.17
CA ILE A 181 12.32 12.27 17.95
C ILE A 181 12.77 13.48 18.75
N ASN A 182 12.12 14.64 18.55
CA ASN A 182 12.49 15.92 19.19
C ASN A 182 13.98 16.31 19.04
N SER A 183 14.58 16.02 17.89
CA SER A 183 16.01 16.25 17.60
C SER A 183 16.98 15.27 18.28
N GLU A 184 16.50 14.32 19.09
CA GLU A 184 17.29 13.20 19.58
C GLU A 184 17.26 12.06 18.58
N THR A 185 18.41 11.42 18.35
CA THR A 185 18.55 10.29 17.44
C THR A 185 18.44 8.95 18.14
N TYR A 186 17.81 7.98 17.48
CA TYR A 186 17.62 6.64 18.01
C TYR A 186 18.11 5.57 17.03
N ASP A 187 18.90 4.63 17.52
CA ASP A 187 19.27 3.41 16.80
C ASP A 187 18.04 2.52 16.67
N THR A 188 17.62 2.26 15.43
CA THR A 188 16.32 1.64 15.16
C THR A 188 16.48 0.38 14.30
N PRO A 189 16.65 -0.82 14.91
CA PRO A 189 16.79 -2.08 14.17
C PRO A 189 15.58 -2.42 13.31
N ARG A 190 14.39 -1.97 13.75
CA ARG A 190 13.13 -2.15 13.04
C ARG A 190 12.26 -0.91 13.20
N PHE A 191 11.75 -0.41 12.08
CA PHE A 191 10.78 0.68 12.05
C PHE A 191 9.59 0.27 11.19
N LYS A 192 8.39 0.58 11.64
CA LYS A 192 7.16 0.27 10.95
C LYS A 192 6.18 1.42 11.08
N VAL A 193 5.55 1.78 9.98
CA VAL A 193 4.40 2.69 9.98
C VAL A 193 3.27 2.10 9.15
N SER A 194 2.05 2.22 9.65
CA SER A 194 0.83 1.89 8.93
C SER A 194 -0.05 3.13 8.85
N VAL A 195 -0.54 3.45 7.66
CA VAL A 195 -1.55 4.48 7.42
C VAL A 195 -2.79 3.79 6.87
N ASN A 196 -3.91 3.93 7.56
CA ASN A 196 -5.21 3.44 7.13
C ASN A 196 -6.14 4.62 6.86
N TRP A 197 -6.77 4.64 5.69
CA TRP A 197 -7.69 5.68 5.24
C TRP A 197 -9.16 5.35 5.45
N ASN A 198 -9.44 4.13 5.90
CA ASN A 198 -10.78 3.64 6.19
C ASN A 198 -11.75 4.00 5.05
N LEU A 199 -11.43 3.58 3.82
CA LEU A 199 -12.17 4.06 2.65
C LEU A 199 -13.65 3.69 2.75
N ASP A 200 -14.51 4.63 2.39
CA ASP A 200 -15.95 4.39 2.24
C ASP A 200 -16.28 4.10 0.77
N VAL A 201 -16.93 2.95 0.55
CA VAL A 201 -17.33 2.48 -0.78
C VAL A 201 -18.79 2.82 -1.00
N VAL A 202 -19.04 3.87 -1.78
CA VAL A 202 -20.38 4.35 -2.06
C VAL A 202 -20.96 3.63 -3.26
N LYS A 203 -22.04 2.89 -3.03
CA LYS A 203 -22.75 2.13 -4.05
C LYS A 203 -24.26 2.39 -4.01
N PRO A 204 -24.78 3.31 -4.82
CA PRO A 204 -26.21 3.60 -4.86
C PRO A 204 -26.98 2.49 -5.58
N ASN A 205 -28.29 2.46 -5.37
CA ASN A 205 -29.19 1.51 -6.02
C ASN A 205 -29.07 1.59 -7.55
N GLY A 206 -29.02 0.42 -8.21
CA GLY A 206 -28.88 0.31 -9.66
C GLY A 206 -27.43 0.19 -10.15
N GLU A 207 -26.43 0.47 -9.30
CA GLU A 207 -25.02 0.24 -9.63
C GLU A 207 -24.60 -1.16 -9.16
N VAL A 208 -23.83 -1.88 -9.98
CA VAL A 208 -23.27 -3.20 -9.59
C VAL A 208 -21.90 -3.02 -8.93
N GLN A 209 -21.13 -2.05 -9.39
CA GLN A 209 -19.78 -1.71 -8.94
C GLN A 209 -19.79 -0.46 -8.06
N ALA A 210 -18.66 -0.15 -7.42
CA ALA A 210 -18.51 1.07 -6.64
C ALA A 210 -18.67 2.32 -7.52
N LYS A 211 -19.52 3.27 -7.12
CA LYS A 211 -19.66 4.54 -7.84
C LYS A 211 -18.59 5.52 -7.41
N PHE A 212 -18.30 5.56 -6.11
CA PHE A 212 -17.23 6.35 -5.52
C PHE A 212 -16.52 5.53 -4.44
N ILE A 213 -15.25 5.83 -4.24
CA ILE A 213 -14.46 5.35 -3.10
C ILE A 213 -13.81 6.58 -2.49
N LEU A 214 -14.15 6.92 -1.26
CA LEU A 214 -13.74 8.17 -0.62
C LEU A 214 -12.95 7.90 0.65
N PRO A 215 -11.82 8.60 0.88
CA PRO A 215 -11.14 8.53 2.17
C PRO A 215 -12.01 9.12 3.27
N THR A 216 -12.03 8.47 4.44
CA THR A 216 -12.76 8.96 5.62
C THR A 216 -11.77 9.45 6.67
N ASN A 217 -11.55 8.65 7.72
CA ASN A 217 -10.61 8.93 8.79
C ASN A 217 -9.25 8.34 8.46
N ARG A 218 -8.21 9.12 8.68
CA ARG A 218 -6.83 8.67 8.53
C ARG A 218 -6.25 8.29 9.88
N ASP A 219 -5.97 7.00 10.07
CA ASP A 219 -5.29 6.48 11.25
C ASP A 219 -3.83 6.17 10.92
N ILE A 220 -2.91 6.73 11.70
CA ILE A 220 -1.46 6.53 11.53
C ILE A 220 -0.95 5.79 12.77
N THR A 221 -0.41 4.58 12.57
CA THR A 221 0.22 3.80 13.64
C THR A 221 1.71 3.70 13.38
N VAL A 222 2.52 4.03 14.37
CA VAL A 222 3.98 3.94 14.32
C VAL A 222 4.45 2.91 15.33
N GLU A 223 5.33 2.01 14.92
CA GLU A 223 5.97 1.01 15.75
C GLU A 223 7.46 0.99 15.46
N PHE A 224 8.29 0.99 16.49
CA PHE A 224 9.74 0.88 16.31
C PHE A 224 10.40 0.21 17.49
N ASP A 225 11.53 -0.44 17.20
CA ASP A 225 12.42 -1.02 18.19
C ASP A 225 13.62 -0.10 18.36
N THR A 226 14.05 0.13 19.60
CA THR A 226 15.28 0.87 19.91
C THR A 226 16.01 0.20 21.08
N TRP A 227 17.29 0.48 21.22
CA TRP A 227 18.04 0.05 22.41
C TRP A 227 17.61 0.87 23.63
N VAL A 228 17.54 0.20 24.78
CA VAL A 228 17.24 0.88 26.05
C VAL A 228 18.45 1.73 26.45
N LYS A 229 18.28 3.06 26.38
CA LYS A 229 19.30 4.05 26.74
C LYS A 229 18.97 4.77 28.04
N ASP A 230 17.75 5.28 28.16
CA ASP A 230 17.29 6.12 29.27
C ASP A 230 15.77 5.97 29.50
N ASP A 231 15.20 6.86 30.31
CA ASP A 231 13.78 6.86 30.67
C ASP A 231 12.96 7.94 29.92
N VAL A 232 13.54 8.65 28.95
CA VAL A 232 12.86 9.76 28.22
C VAL A 232 11.65 9.23 27.45
N LEU A 233 11.83 8.17 26.65
CA LEU A 233 10.73 7.58 25.88
C LEU A 233 9.65 6.97 26.80
N ARG A 234 10.02 6.52 28.00
CA ARG A 234 9.07 6.05 29.01
C ARG A 234 8.25 7.21 29.59
N ALA A 235 8.90 8.33 29.89
CA ALA A 235 8.22 9.54 30.35
C ALA A 235 7.25 10.08 29.29
N ASP A 236 7.66 10.07 28.03
CA ASP A 236 6.81 10.46 26.89
C ASP A 236 5.61 9.53 26.75
N THR A 237 5.83 8.21 26.87
CA THR A 237 4.74 7.22 26.82
C THR A 237 3.73 7.42 27.96
N LYS A 238 4.20 7.69 29.19
CA LYS A 238 3.32 7.91 30.35
C LYS A 238 2.55 9.22 30.30
N SER A 239 3.13 10.26 29.69
CA SER A 239 2.53 11.58 29.61
C SER A 239 1.71 11.79 28.32
N LEU A 240 1.80 10.87 27.36
CA LEU A 240 1.28 11.05 26.00
C LEU A 240 1.72 12.41 25.42
N ALA A 241 3.01 12.72 25.59
CA ALA A 241 3.57 13.96 25.08
C ALA A 241 3.59 13.95 23.53
N ALA A 242 3.09 15.01 22.91
CA ALA A 242 3.19 15.21 21.47
C ALA A 242 4.65 15.50 21.07
N ARG A 243 5.23 14.68 20.20
CA ARG A 243 6.60 14.87 19.70
C ARG A 243 6.63 15.06 18.18
N SER A 244 7.58 15.84 17.69
CA SER A 244 7.93 15.81 16.26
C SER A 244 8.87 14.63 16.04
N ALA A 245 8.63 13.84 14.99
CA ALA A 245 9.52 12.74 14.64
C ALA A 245 9.79 12.69 13.14
N SER A 246 10.94 12.13 12.76
CA SER A 246 11.26 11.84 11.36
C SER A 246 11.99 10.52 11.25
N TYR A 247 11.76 9.78 10.16
CA TYR A 247 12.49 8.57 9.83
C TYR A 247 13.02 8.67 8.40
N THR A 248 14.33 8.62 8.21
CA THR A 248 14.96 8.61 6.88
C THR A 248 14.89 7.21 6.28
N ILE A 249 14.29 7.07 5.09
CA ILE A 249 14.14 5.78 4.39
C ILE A 249 15.15 5.59 3.25
N ALA A 250 15.66 6.70 2.70
CA ALA A 250 16.71 6.74 1.68
C ALA A 250 17.35 8.15 1.69
N PRO A 251 18.50 8.38 1.03
CA PRO A 251 19.12 9.70 1.00
C PRO A 251 18.16 10.76 0.43
N GLY A 252 17.88 11.79 1.23
CA GLY A 252 16.92 12.85 0.88
C GLY A 252 15.45 12.42 0.88
N LYS A 253 15.13 11.20 1.36
CA LYS A 253 13.78 10.66 1.50
C LYS A 253 13.47 10.34 2.95
N SER A 254 12.50 11.03 3.55
CA SER A 254 12.11 10.84 4.94
C SER A 254 10.59 10.83 5.13
N LEU A 255 10.16 10.05 6.11
CA LEU A 255 8.82 10.07 6.69
C LEU A 255 8.83 11.10 7.82
N THR A 256 7.98 12.12 7.75
CA THR A 256 7.90 13.17 8.77
C THR A 256 6.58 13.07 9.51
N PHE A 257 6.63 13.08 10.84
CA PHE A 257 5.48 12.94 11.73
C PHE A 257 5.31 14.21 12.56
N THR A 258 4.09 14.72 12.61
CA THR A 258 3.68 15.80 13.51
C THR A 258 2.80 15.25 14.61
N ASP A 259 3.05 15.68 15.84
CA ASP A 259 2.36 15.21 17.04
C ASP A 259 2.32 13.67 17.13
N LEU A 260 3.50 13.04 17.19
CA LEU A 260 3.66 11.63 17.54
C LEU A 260 3.41 11.45 19.04
N TYR A 261 2.45 10.59 19.36
CA TYR A 261 2.09 10.17 20.70
C TYR A 261 2.49 8.71 20.90
N LEU A 262 3.45 8.45 21.77
CA LEU A 262 3.82 7.09 22.16
C LEU A 262 2.79 6.59 23.19
N ALA A 263 2.14 5.47 22.91
CA ALA A 263 1.03 4.96 23.73
C ALA A 263 1.39 3.67 24.47
N LYS A 264 2.37 2.91 23.96
CA LYS A 264 2.80 1.65 24.52
C LYS A 264 4.31 1.52 24.43
N GLN A 265 4.91 1.01 25.50
CA GLN A 265 6.31 0.63 25.57
C GLN A 265 6.38 -0.77 26.20
N SER A 266 7.14 -1.67 25.58
CA SER A 266 7.41 -3.01 26.13
C SER A 266 8.90 -3.33 26.04
N LYS A 267 9.43 -3.94 27.09
CA LYS A 267 10.79 -4.48 27.14
C LYS A 267 10.75 -5.82 27.88
N ASN A 268 11.58 -6.77 27.47
CA ASN A 268 11.68 -8.07 28.12
C ASN A 268 13.07 -8.24 28.74
N ASN A 269 13.13 -8.57 30.02
CA ASN A 269 14.36 -8.90 30.72
C ASN A 269 14.36 -10.40 31.01
N ASP A 270 15.18 -11.16 30.29
CA ASP A 270 15.33 -12.60 30.48
C ASP A 270 16.74 -12.90 30.99
N ALA A 271 16.84 -13.58 32.13
CA ALA A 271 18.13 -13.98 32.71
C ALA A 271 18.90 -14.97 31.83
N ASN A 272 18.22 -15.66 30.91
CA ASN A 272 18.82 -16.61 29.98
C ASN A 272 19.18 -15.98 28.62
N ASP A 273 18.87 -14.69 28.40
CA ASP A 273 19.20 -13.97 27.16
C ASP A 273 20.26 -12.89 27.43
N ALA A 274 21.47 -13.09 26.92
CA ALA A 274 22.60 -12.17 27.08
C ALA A 274 22.68 -11.11 25.97
N LYS A 275 21.64 -10.97 25.14
CA LYS A 275 21.59 -9.96 24.07
C LYS A 275 21.39 -8.55 24.62
N VAL A 276 21.65 -7.56 23.75
CA VAL A 276 21.36 -6.14 24.02
C VAL A 276 19.86 -5.98 24.30
N LEU A 277 19.53 -5.21 25.33
CA LEU A 277 18.14 -4.96 25.71
C LEU A 277 17.47 -4.03 24.69
N ILE A 278 16.39 -4.51 24.09
CA ILE A 278 15.56 -3.78 23.14
C ILE A 278 14.24 -3.40 23.81
N GLU A 279 13.78 -2.19 23.54
CA GLU A 279 12.42 -1.75 23.82
C GLU A 279 11.65 -1.52 22.53
N THR A 280 10.42 -2.01 22.51
CA THR A 280 9.46 -1.80 21.42
C THR A 280 8.48 -0.72 21.85
N LEU A 281 8.32 0.30 21.00
CA LEU A 281 7.36 1.37 21.19
C LEU A 281 6.29 1.33 20.12
N THR A 282 5.05 1.61 20.51
CA THR A 282 3.92 1.77 19.61
C THR A 282 3.22 3.09 19.92
N GLY A 283 2.85 3.83 18.89
CA GLY A 283 2.23 5.13 18.99
C GLY A 283 1.35 5.47 17.80
N THR A 284 0.78 6.66 17.85
CA THR A 284 -0.02 7.27 16.78
C THR A 284 0.47 8.67 16.48
N ALA A 285 0.35 9.12 15.25
CA ALA A 285 0.69 10.49 14.87
C ALA A 285 -0.53 11.22 14.33
N ARG A 286 -0.63 12.52 14.56
CA ARG A 286 -1.70 13.34 14.00
C ARG A 286 -1.60 13.45 12.48
N SER A 287 -0.40 13.62 11.97
CA SER A 287 -0.15 13.69 10.53
C SER A 287 1.20 13.12 10.16
N MET A 288 1.29 12.61 8.95
CA MET A 288 2.54 12.17 8.34
C MET A 288 2.60 12.61 6.88
N SER A 289 3.81 12.98 6.45
CA SER A 289 4.14 13.26 5.05
C SER A 289 5.44 12.57 4.65
N VAL A 290 5.67 12.47 3.35
CA VAL A 290 6.81 11.82 2.73
C VAL A 290 7.45 12.79 1.78
N SER A 291 8.75 13.02 1.96
CA SER A 291 9.48 13.91 1.06
C SER A 291 9.47 13.36 -0.38
N PRO A 292 9.22 14.22 -1.38
CA PRO A 292 9.20 13.83 -2.79
C PRO A 292 10.56 13.34 -3.25
#